data_AF-A0A147KKG8-F1
#
_entry.id   AF-A0A147KKG8-F1
#
_cell.length_a   1.000
_cell.length_b   1.000
_cell.length_c   1.000
_cell.angle_alpha   90.00
_cell.angle_beta   90.00
_cell.angle_gamma   90.00
#
_symmetry.space_group_name_H-M   'P 1'
#
loop_
_entity.id
_entity.type
_entity.pdbx_description
1 polymer ?
#
loop_
_entity_poly.entity_id
_entity_poly.type
_entity_poly.pdbx_seq_one_letter_code
_entity_poly.pdbx_strand_id
1 'polypeptide(L)' 'MPKTARLLLSVPLRYRWILLGAGAHAVIRRTCSGWEVVQSHAVRDGDEVVCTYTDLLDAGEGVFTVELAG' A
#
# COMPACT_ATOMS: atom_id res chain seq x y z
N MET A 1 -15.63 0.50 8.91
CA MET A 1 -14.36 0.13 8.24
C MET A 1 -13.19 0.59 9.10
N PRO A 2 -12.21 -0.29 9.41
CA PRO A 2 -10.99 0.11 10.09
C PRO A 2 -10.23 1.17 9.27
N LYS A 3 -9.51 2.07 9.96
CA LYS A 3 -8.77 3.19 9.36
C LYS A 3 -7.80 2.71 8.27
N THR A 4 -7.18 1.55 8.48
CA THR A 4 -6.26 0.86 7.56
C THR A 4 -6.93 0.48 6.23
N ALA A 5 -8.15 -0.06 6.26
CA ALA A 5 -8.89 -0.43 5.04
C ALA A 5 -9.27 0.80 4.18
N ARG A 6 -9.60 1.94 4.80
CA ARG A 6 -9.88 3.19 4.07
C ARG A 6 -8.62 3.76 3.40
N LEU A 7 -7.48 3.72 4.08
CA LEU A 7 -6.20 4.15 3.52
C LEU A 7 -5.81 3.26 2.34
N LEU A 8 -5.97 1.95 2.47
CA LEU A 8 -5.69 0.99 1.39
C LEU A 8 -6.54 1.18 0.13
N LEU A 9 -7.84 1.43 0.28
CA LEU A 9 -8.73 1.71 -0.85
C LEU A 9 -8.39 3.05 -1.54
N SER A 10 -7.72 3.97 -0.84
CA SER A 10 -7.22 5.21 -1.44
C SER A 10 -5.95 5.01 -2.27
N VAL A 11 -5.25 3.88 -2.08
CA VAL A 11 -4.05 3.53 -2.83
C VAL A 11 -4.46 2.82 -4.13
N PRO A 12 -4.04 3.31 -5.31
CA PRO A 12 -4.38 2.66 -6.56
C PRO A 12 -3.89 1.21 -6.62
N LEU A 13 -4.71 0.32 -7.18
CA LEU A 13 -4.48 -1.13 -7.21
C LEU A 13 -3.10 -1.52 -7.76
N ARG A 14 -2.59 -0.81 -8.77
CA ARG A 14 -1.25 -1.07 -9.34
C ARG A 14 -0.14 -1.00 -8.28
N TYR A 15 -0.20 -0.06 -7.34
CA TYR A 15 0.83 0.10 -6.31
C TYR A 15 0.70 -0.96 -5.22
N ARG A 16 -0.52 -1.40 -4.93
CA ARG A 16 -0.78 -2.55 -4.04
C ARG A 16 -0.17 -3.84 -4.61
N TRP A 17 -0.31 -4.08 -5.92
CA TRP A 17 0.35 -5.21 -6.58
C TRP A 17 1.87 -5.11 -6.61
N ILE A 18 2.40 -3.92 -6.91
CA ILE A 18 3.86 -3.70 -6.88
C ILE A 18 4.41 -3.94 -5.46
N LEU A 19 3.70 -3.49 -4.43
CA LEU A 19 4.06 -3.73 -3.04
C LEU A 19 4.08 -5.24 -2.71
N LEU A 20 3.09 -6.01 -3.16
CA LEU A 20 3.09 -7.48 -3.01
C LEU A 20 4.32 -8.12 -3.65
N GLY A 21 4.65 -7.73 -4.88
CA GLY A 21 5.81 -8.25 -5.59
C GLY A 21 7.15 -7.81 -4.99
N ALA A 22 7.20 -6.62 -4.38
CA ALA A 22 8.40 -6.07 -3.76
C ALA A 22 8.73 -6.69 -2.39
N GLY A 23 7.74 -7.31 -1.74
CA GLY A 23 7.91 -8.12 -0.53
C GLY A 23 7.84 -7.34 0.79
N ALA A 24 8.08 -8.06 1.90
CA ALA A 24 7.79 -7.61 3.27
C ALA A 24 8.54 -6.34 3.72
N HIS A 25 9.65 -6.00 3.05
CA HIS A 25 10.44 -4.81 3.37
C HIS A 25 10.04 -3.59 2.54
N ALA A 26 9.07 -3.69 1.64
CA ALA A 26 8.61 -2.55 0.87
C ALA A 26 7.44 -1.83 1.56
N VAL A 27 7.30 -0.55 1.24
CA VAL A 27 6.20 0.31 1.67
C VAL A 27 5.74 1.20 0.51
N ILE A 28 4.50 1.67 0.58
CA ILE A 28 3.98 2.72 -0.30
C ILE A 28 4.08 4.04 0.44
N ARG A 29 4.80 4.99 -0.13
CA ARG A 29 4.85 6.38 0.35
C ARG A 29 4.11 7.31 -0.60
N ARG A 30 3.62 8.42 -0.04
CA ARG A 30 3.08 9.54 -0.82
C ARG A 30 4.21 10.47 -1.26
N THR A 31 4.13 10.92 -2.50
CA THR A 31 5.03 11.92 -3.08
C THR A 31 4.21 13.09 -3.60
N CYS A 32 4.87 14.21 -3.93
CA CYS A 32 4.21 15.36 -4.56
C CYS A 32 3.55 15.04 -5.90
N SER A 33 4.00 13.96 -6.57
CA SER A 33 3.50 13.50 -7.86
C SER A 33 2.55 12.29 -7.78
N GLY A 34 2.30 11.75 -6.58
CA GLY A 34 1.39 10.61 -6.38
C GLY A 34 1.90 9.63 -5.34
N TRP A 35 2.13 8.38 -5.76
CA TRP A 35 2.55 7.28 -4.90
C TRP A 35 3.77 6.57 -5.49
N GLU A 36 4.59 6.02 -4.59
CA GLU A 36 5.78 5.26 -4.94
C GLU A 36 5.94 4.07 -4.00
N VAL A 37 6.37 2.93 -4.54
CA VAL A 37 6.77 1.76 -3.74
C VAL A 37 8.28 1.81 -3.56
N VAL A 38 8.73 1.89 -2.31
CA VAL A 38 10.14 1.94 -1.95
C VAL A 38 10.45 0.88 -0.91
N GLN A 39 11.72 0.49 -0.83
CA GLN A 39 12.19 -0.33 0.28
C GLN A 39 12.18 0.50 1.58
N SER A 40 11.88 -0.13 2.71
CA SER A 40 11.70 0.54 4.01
C SER A 40 12.96 1.28 4.47
N HIS A 41 14.15 0.78 4.10
CA HIS A 41 15.42 1.45 4.36
C HIS A 41 15.65 2.73 3.53
N ALA A 42 14.85 2.95 2.48
CA ALA A 42 14.91 4.15 1.64
C ALA A 42 13.92 5.24 2.10
N VAL A 43 13.10 4.96 3.12
CA VAL A 43 12.19 5.92 3.73
C VAL A 43 13.01 6.93 4.53
N ARG A 44 12.69 8.21 4.37
CA ARG A 44 13.38 9.32 5.05
C ARG A 44 12.44 10.01 6.03
N ASP A 45 13.03 10.74 6.97
CA ASP A 45 12.26 11.61 7.86
C ASP A 45 11.47 12.64 7.05
N GLY A 46 10.16 12.68 7.28
CA GLY A 46 9.22 13.52 6.53
C GLY A 46 8.49 12.81 5.38
N ASP A 47 8.87 11.58 5.03
CA ASP A 47 8.09 10.77 4.08
C ASP A 47 6.76 10.33 4.70
N GLU A 48 5.66 10.51 3.98
CA GLU A 48 4.35 10.01 4.39
C GLU A 48 4.18 8.56 3.91
N VAL A 49 4.40 7.59 4.81
CA VAL A 49 4.11 6.17 4.52
C VAL A 49 2.60 5.93 4.62
N VAL A 50 2.00 5.48 3.53
CA VAL A 50 0.54 5.30 3.38
C VAL A 50 0.12 3.86 3.62
N CYS A 51 0.97 2.90 3.26
CA CYS A 51 0.66 1.47 3.37
C CYS A 51 1.94 0.65 3.48
N THR A 52 1.98 -0.29 4.42
CA THR A 52 3.04 -1.31 4.52
C THR A 52 2.60 -2.63 3.92
N TYR A 53 3.55 -3.55 3.70
CA TYR A 53 3.24 -4.91 3.27
C TYR A 53 2.33 -5.64 4.27
N THR A 54 2.54 -5.46 5.57
CA THR A 54 1.71 -6.05 6.62
C THR A 54 0.29 -5.49 6.60
N ASP A 55 0.12 -4.17 6.47
CA ASP A 55 -1.22 -3.56 6.35
C ASP A 55 -2.01 -4.17 5.18
N LEU A 56 -1.32 -4.41 4.07
CA LEU A 56 -1.90 -5.00 2.88
C LEU A 56 -2.36 -6.45 3.09
N LEU A 57 -1.58 -7.23 3.84
CA LEU A 57 -1.95 -8.59 4.22
C LEU A 57 -3.10 -8.62 5.25
N ASP A 58 -3.06 -7.73 6.25
CA ASP A 58 -4.06 -7.63 7.30
C ASP A 58 -5.43 -7.18 6.74
N ALA A 59 -5.42 -6.41 5.66
CA ALA A 59 -6.63 -6.07 4.91
C ALA A 59 -7.10 -7.17 3.95
N GLY A 60 -6.47 -8.35 4.00
CA GLY A 60 -6.71 -9.51 3.14
C GLY A 60 -8.16 -9.98 3.03
N GLU A 61 -8.35 -10.78 1.97
CA GLU A 61 -9.60 -11.25 1.32
C GLU A 61 -10.58 -10.16 0.88
N GLY A 62 -10.99 -9.23 1.73
CA GLY A 62 -12.11 -8.31 1.44
C GLY A 62 -11.80 -7.19 0.44
N VAL A 63 -10.55 -6.77 0.30
CA VAL A 63 -10.17 -5.65 -0.58
C VAL A 63 -9.81 -6.11 -2.00
N PHE A 64 -9.23 -7.30 -2.15
CA PHE A 64 -8.80 -7.83 -3.46
C PHE A 64 -9.93 -8.55 -4.22
N THR A 65 -10.92 -9.12 -3.53
CA THR A 65 -12.08 -9.76 -4.18
C THR A 65 -13.03 -8.76 -4.82
N VAL A 66 -13.12 -7.53 -4.29
CA VAL A 66 -14.03 -6.48 -4.79
C VAL A 66 -13.56 -5.88 -6.11
N GLU A 67 -12.25 -5.84 -6.38
CA GLU A 67 -11.71 -5.20 -7.59
C GLU A 67 -11.55 -6.14 -8.80
N LEU A 68 -11.58 -7.46 -8.59
CA LEU A 68 -11.54 -8.47 -9.67
C LEU A 68 -12.94 -8.86 -10.18
N ALA A 69 -13.98 -8.51 -9.45
CA ALA A 69 -15.38 -8.76 -9.81
C ALA A 69 -16.07 -7.58 -10.51
N GLY A 70 -15.34 -6.48 -10.74
CA GLY A 70 -15.82 -5.25 -11.37
C GLY A 70 -15.45 -5.13 -12.84
#